data_AF-A0A353PGI6-F1
#
_entry.id   AF-A0A353PGI6-F1
#
_cell.length_a   1.000
_cell.length_b   1.000
_cell.length_c   1.000
_cell.angle_alpha   90.00
_cell.angle_beta   90.00
_cell.angle_gamma   90.00
#
_symmetry.space_group_name_H-M   'P 1'
#
loop_
_entity.id
_entity.type
_entity.pdbx_description
1 polymer ?
#
loop_
_entity_poly.entity_id
_entity_poly.type
_entity_poly.pdbx_seq_one_letter_code
_entity_poly.pdbx_strand_id
1 'polypeptide(L)'
;MTSGHHRPARVRTYPDDCVQAIIQDPSRWWVPDEAHTLCRGALLYCFVAHTDQVPYQFEPVGRTVPTEHGSATVKVSPLKVGEPLKPVTALPVAALPLKPGEVWAAYRAKRRPCIVISDECPTVDRGLTKGMPNATTAPTMLVAPFYGADKDGSRAGFNDGFVDRIRHCEYPQFMWDQLPLEGGPQTSILRLDQIQPIGRHYHAYKTCGWKLSDDALAVFDDLIHWQIWGGVPEGSDLVAFRELMQATFG
;
A
#
# COMPACT_ATOMS: atom_id res chain seq x y z
N MET A 1 14.38 8.95 -30.96
CA MET A 1 13.20 8.12 -31.30
C MET A 1 13.65 6.67 -31.25
N THR A 2 13.46 6.01 -30.12
CA THR A 2 13.73 4.58 -29.95
C THR A 2 12.42 3.95 -29.50
N SER A 3 11.80 3.20 -30.42
CA SER A 3 10.57 2.47 -30.19
C SER A 3 10.82 1.38 -29.15
N GLY A 4 10.38 1.64 -27.93
CA GLY A 4 10.28 0.61 -26.90
C GLY A 4 9.34 -0.48 -27.39
N HIS A 5 9.90 -1.65 -27.71
CA HIS A 5 9.10 -2.83 -28.00
C HIS A 5 8.39 -3.24 -26.70
N HIS A 6 7.12 -2.85 -26.55
CA HIS A 6 6.24 -3.51 -25.60
C HIS A 6 6.06 -4.95 -26.06
N ARG A 7 6.73 -5.88 -25.38
CA ARG A 7 6.36 -7.29 -25.46
C ARG A 7 4.90 -7.40 -25.03
N PRO A 8 4.07 -8.20 -25.72
CA PRO A 8 2.72 -8.45 -25.27
C PRO A 8 2.79 -8.98 -23.84
N ALA A 9 1.93 -8.43 -22.97
CA ALA A 9 1.80 -8.90 -21.62
C ALA A 9 1.57 -10.41 -21.64
N ARG A 10 2.30 -11.16 -20.79
CA ARG A 10 2.01 -12.58 -20.62
C ARG A 10 0.54 -12.73 -20.26
N VAL A 11 -0.23 -13.46 -21.08
CA VAL A 11 -1.58 -13.90 -20.72
C VAL A 11 -1.45 -14.61 -19.38
N ARG A 12 -2.09 -14.07 -18.34
CA ARG A 12 -2.09 -14.69 -17.02
C ARG A 12 -3.20 -15.71 -16.95
N THR A 13 -2.85 -16.89 -16.48
CA THR A 13 -3.80 -17.97 -16.19
C THR A 13 -4.01 -18.01 -14.69
N TYR A 14 -5.21 -17.65 -14.25
CA TYR A 14 -5.61 -17.77 -12.86
C TYR A 14 -6.17 -19.18 -12.59
N PRO A 15 -5.90 -19.77 -11.41
CA PRO A 15 -6.60 -20.97 -10.97
C PRO A 15 -8.11 -20.75 -10.82
N ASP A 16 -8.90 -21.82 -10.92
CA ASP A 16 -10.36 -21.74 -10.77
C ASP A 16 -10.82 -21.52 -9.32
N ASP A 17 -9.92 -21.72 -8.34
CA ASP A 17 -10.19 -21.60 -6.91
C ASP A 17 -9.72 -20.27 -6.32
N CYS A 18 -9.69 -19.19 -7.12
CA CYS A 18 -9.35 -17.86 -6.64
C CYS A 18 -10.39 -16.81 -7.05
N VAL A 19 -10.39 -15.66 -6.37
CA VAL A 19 -11.39 -14.59 -6.60
C VAL A 19 -11.41 -14.08 -8.04
N GLN A 20 -10.31 -14.20 -8.78
CA GLN A 20 -10.25 -13.84 -10.19
C GLN A 20 -11.13 -14.73 -11.07
N ALA A 21 -11.49 -15.94 -10.63
CA ALA A 21 -12.41 -16.83 -11.33
C ALA A 21 -13.88 -16.34 -11.28
N ILE A 22 -14.19 -15.33 -10.47
CA ILE A 22 -15.53 -14.71 -10.41
C ILE A 22 -15.86 -13.98 -11.73
N ILE A 23 -14.87 -13.34 -12.36
CA ILE A 23 -15.10 -12.58 -13.58
C ILE A 23 -15.09 -13.50 -14.81
N GLN A 24 -15.85 -13.13 -15.85
CA GLN A 24 -16.01 -13.95 -17.05
C GLN A 24 -14.69 -14.29 -17.76
N ASP A 25 -13.75 -13.36 -17.78
CA ASP A 25 -12.40 -13.55 -18.35
C ASP A 25 -11.34 -13.16 -17.31
N PRO A 26 -10.87 -14.13 -16.48
CA PRO A 26 -9.86 -13.89 -15.46
C PRO A 26 -8.56 -13.30 -16.02
N SER A 27 -8.23 -13.55 -17.29
CA SER A 27 -7.02 -12.99 -17.92
C SER A 27 -7.07 -11.47 -18.04
N ARG A 28 -8.27 -10.88 -17.97
CA ARG A 28 -8.52 -9.44 -17.98
C ARG A 28 -8.62 -8.82 -16.59
N TRP A 29 -8.32 -9.56 -15.52
CA TRP A 29 -8.29 -9.02 -14.15
C TRP A 29 -7.46 -7.73 -14.06
N TRP A 30 -6.30 -7.74 -14.71
CA TRP A 30 -5.49 -6.54 -14.92
C TRP A 30 -5.48 -6.13 -16.38
N VAL A 31 -5.71 -4.85 -16.65
CA VAL A 31 -5.64 -4.25 -17.99
C VAL A 31 -4.52 -3.20 -18.07
N PRO A 32 -3.85 -3.06 -19.24
CA PRO A 32 -2.88 -2.01 -19.44
C PRO A 32 -3.50 -0.62 -19.26
N ASP A 33 -2.73 0.30 -18.71
CA ASP A 33 -3.06 1.72 -18.61
C ASP A 33 -1.90 2.57 -19.12
N GLU A 34 -1.86 2.76 -20.44
CA GLU A 34 -0.82 3.52 -21.14
C GLU A 34 -0.76 4.99 -20.69
N ALA A 35 -1.86 5.53 -20.18
CA ALA A 35 -1.93 6.89 -19.68
C ALA A 35 -1.28 7.03 -18.28
N HIS A 36 -0.90 5.92 -17.64
CA HIS A 36 -0.31 5.93 -16.29
C HIS A 36 -1.17 6.71 -15.29
N THR A 37 -2.48 6.53 -15.39
CA THR A 37 -3.51 7.25 -14.64
C THR A 37 -3.44 6.87 -13.17
N LEU A 38 -3.42 7.87 -12.30
CA LEU A 38 -3.67 7.63 -10.88
C LEU A 38 -5.18 7.58 -10.68
N CYS A 39 -5.73 6.37 -10.61
CA CYS A 39 -7.15 6.13 -10.37
C CYS A 39 -7.35 4.94 -9.43
N ARG A 40 -8.56 4.78 -8.89
CA ARG A 40 -8.95 3.58 -8.14
C ARG A 40 -8.71 2.31 -8.97
N GLY A 41 -8.17 1.29 -8.32
CA GLY A 41 -7.75 0.04 -8.98
C GLY A 41 -6.40 0.12 -9.71
N ALA A 42 -5.74 1.29 -9.78
CA ALA A 42 -4.43 1.42 -10.40
C ALA A 42 -3.33 0.77 -9.53
N LEU A 43 -2.35 0.17 -10.20
CA LEU A 43 -1.16 -0.41 -9.59
C LEU A 43 -0.02 0.62 -9.57
N LEU A 44 0.60 0.82 -8.41
CA LEU A 44 1.72 1.73 -8.22
C LEU A 44 2.80 1.14 -7.31
N TYR A 45 3.98 1.76 -7.29
CA TYR A 45 4.98 1.59 -6.25
C TYR A 45 4.95 2.78 -5.29
N CYS A 46 4.94 2.52 -3.99
CA CYS A 46 5.21 3.54 -2.96
C CYS A 46 5.99 2.93 -1.79
N PHE A 47 6.50 3.77 -0.90
CA PHE A 47 7.10 3.30 0.35
C PHE A 47 6.00 3.01 1.37
N VAL A 48 5.97 1.77 1.85
CA VAL A 48 5.00 1.29 2.84
C VAL A 48 5.71 1.03 4.15
N ALA A 49 5.19 1.61 5.24
CA ALA A 49 5.70 1.38 6.58
C ALA A 49 5.46 -0.07 7.02
N HIS A 50 6.43 -0.66 7.71
CA HIS A 50 6.23 -1.94 8.39
C HIS A 50 5.28 -1.76 9.58
N THR A 51 4.31 -2.65 9.73
CA THR A 51 3.33 -2.59 10.83
C THR A 51 3.75 -3.36 12.07
N ASP A 52 4.70 -4.29 11.94
CA ASP A 52 5.19 -5.17 13.00
C ASP A 52 6.32 -4.56 13.86
N GLN A 53 6.50 -3.24 13.79
CA GLN A 53 7.59 -2.55 14.48
C GLN A 53 7.13 -1.78 15.70
N VAL A 54 7.98 -1.76 16.72
CA VAL A 54 7.87 -0.76 17.80
C VAL A 54 8.11 0.62 17.17
N PRO A 55 7.25 1.63 17.42
CA PRO A 55 7.52 2.98 16.97
C PRO A 55 8.86 3.47 17.53
N TYR A 56 9.67 4.14 16.71
CA TYR A 56 10.92 4.77 17.15
C TYR A 56 10.82 6.29 17.04
N GLN A 57 11.69 6.99 17.76
CA GLN A 57 11.88 8.43 17.65
C GLN A 57 13.35 8.79 17.46
N PHE A 58 13.59 9.94 16.83
CA PHE A 58 14.89 10.59 16.74
C PHE A 58 15.01 11.68 17.80
N GLU A 59 16.00 11.53 18.68
CA GLU A 59 16.40 12.55 19.65
C GLU A 59 17.66 13.26 19.11
N PRO A 60 17.60 14.55 18.75
CA PRO A 60 18.79 15.29 18.34
C PRO A 60 19.79 15.36 19.50
N VAL A 61 21.00 14.83 19.31
CA VAL A 61 22.06 14.87 20.32
C VAL A 61 22.95 16.10 20.11
N GLY A 62 23.09 16.56 18.87
CA GLY A 62 23.89 17.74 18.51
C GLY A 62 24.20 17.81 17.02
N ARG A 63 25.13 18.70 16.66
CA ARG A 63 25.72 18.81 15.32
C ARG A 63 27.21 18.51 15.42
N THR A 64 27.78 17.86 14.41
CA THR A 64 29.23 17.63 14.34
C THR A 64 30.01 18.94 14.23
N VAL A 65 29.44 19.92 13.49
CA VAL A 65 29.97 21.29 13.32
C VAL A 65 28.80 22.29 13.39
N PRO A 66 28.84 23.34 14.24
CA PRO A 66 27.70 24.26 14.42
C PRO A 66 27.20 24.97 13.16
N THR A 67 28.09 25.22 12.19
CA THR A 67 27.85 25.94 10.94
C THR A 67 27.42 25.03 9.78
N GLU A 68 27.46 23.71 9.94
CA GLU A 68 27.06 22.76 8.90
C GLU A 68 25.61 22.32 9.13
N HIS A 69 24.77 22.51 8.11
CA HIS A 69 23.34 22.20 8.15
C HIS A 69 22.97 20.90 7.42
N GLY A 70 23.96 20.19 6.86
CA GLY A 70 23.75 18.98 6.06
C GLY A 70 23.73 17.67 6.85
N SER A 71 24.10 17.69 8.15
CA SER A 71 24.16 16.49 8.98
C SER A 71 23.70 16.76 10.42
N ALA A 72 23.22 15.70 11.09
CA ALA A 72 22.85 15.72 12.50
C ALA A 72 23.19 14.38 13.14
N THR A 73 23.61 14.41 14.40
CA THR A 73 23.73 13.19 15.21
C THR A 73 22.43 13.00 15.97
N VAL A 74 21.77 11.87 15.75
CA VAL A 74 20.51 11.52 16.41
C VAL A 74 20.69 10.25 17.24
N LYS A 75 20.03 10.21 18.38
CA LYS A 75 19.83 8.98 19.15
C LYS A 75 18.48 8.40 18.74
N VAL A 76 18.47 7.12 18.41
CA VAL A 76 17.25 6.37 18.12
C VAL A 76 16.79 5.67 19.39
N SER A 77 15.55 5.87 19.78
CA SER A 77 14.94 5.24 20.97
C SER A 77 13.50 4.83 20.66
N PRO A 78 12.92 3.85 21.39
CA PRO A 78 11.50 3.56 21.28
C PRO A 78 10.64 4.79 21.61
N LEU A 79 9.55 4.96 20.87
CA LEU A 79 8.51 5.95 21.11
C LEU A 79 7.30 5.25 21.72
N LYS A 80 6.98 5.57 22.98
CA LYS A 80 5.87 4.96 23.72
C LYS A 80 4.81 6.00 24.03
N VAL A 81 3.56 5.71 23.69
CA VAL A 81 2.41 6.62 23.87
C VAL A 81 2.22 7.05 25.33
N GLY A 82 2.51 6.16 26.29
CA GLY A 82 2.36 6.44 27.73
C GLY A 82 3.53 7.18 28.38
N GLU A 83 4.64 7.39 27.67
CA GLU A 83 5.79 8.12 28.21
C GLU A 83 5.68 9.61 27.86
N PRO A 84 6.04 10.52 28.79
CA PRO A 84 6.02 11.94 28.50
C PRO A 84 7.00 12.27 27.36
N LEU A 85 6.54 13.08 26.41
CA LEU A 85 7.42 13.56 25.35
C LEU A 85 8.55 14.38 25.95
N LYS A 86 9.77 14.09 25.52
CA LYS A 86 10.93 14.85 25.97
C LYS A 86 10.80 16.30 25.51
N PRO A 87 11.14 17.30 26.35
CA PRO A 87 11.18 18.69 25.93
C PRO A 87 12.08 18.84 24.71
N VAL A 88 11.69 19.68 23.75
CA VAL A 88 12.53 20.03 22.60
C VAL A 88 13.86 20.58 23.15
N THR A 89 14.93 19.78 23.07
CA THR A 89 16.22 20.14 23.65
C THR A 89 16.82 21.36 22.95
N ALA A 90 17.57 22.17 23.69
CA ALA A 90 18.08 23.49 23.28
C ALA A 90 19.10 23.51 22.12
N LEU A 91 19.38 22.36 21.48
CA LEU A 91 20.19 22.27 20.27
C LEU A 91 19.29 21.97 19.05
N PRO A 92 18.40 22.89 18.64
CA PRO A 92 17.58 22.67 17.46
C PRO A 92 18.51 22.55 16.25
N VAL A 93 18.46 21.43 15.54
CA VAL A 93 18.95 21.39 14.16
C VAL A 93 17.97 22.22 13.37
N ALA A 94 18.41 23.33 12.76
CA ALA A 94 17.52 24.27 12.07
C ALA A 94 16.67 23.59 10.98
N ALA A 95 17.16 22.48 10.42
CA ALA A 95 16.47 21.67 9.44
C ALA A 95 15.38 20.72 10.02
N LEU A 96 15.29 20.55 11.34
CA LEU A 96 14.38 19.61 12.01
C LEU A 96 13.58 20.27 13.15
N PRO A 97 12.87 21.38 12.92
CA PRO A 97 12.08 22.05 13.96
C PRO A 97 10.91 21.15 14.42
N LEU A 98 10.59 21.22 15.72
CA LEU A 98 9.43 20.56 16.33
C LEU A 98 8.64 21.60 17.14
N LYS A 99 7.32 21.56 17.07
CA LYS A 99 6.42 22.30 17.97
C LYS A 99 6.18 21.52 19.27
N PRO A 100 5.65 22.18 20.32
CA PRO A 100 5.21 21.47 21.52
C PRO A 100 4.25 20.33 21.18
N GLY A 101 4.53 19.13 21.69
CA GLY A 101 3.74 17.93 21.41
C GLY A 101 4.16 17.15 20.17
N GLU A 102 5.13 17.64 19.37
CA GLU A 102 5.62 16.94 18.19
C GLU A 102 6.91 16.15 18.50
N VAL A 103 7.09 15.03 17.81
CA VAL A 103 8.33 14.24 17.78
C VAL A 103 8.66 13.83 16.36
N TRP A 104 9.96 13.66 16.09
CA TRP A 104 10.40 12.98 14.88
C TRP A 104 10.27 11.48 15.06
N ALA A 105 9.22 10.89 14.51
CA ALA A 105 9.05 9.45 14.47
C ALA A 105 9.91 8.83 13.36
N ALA A 106 10.41 7.62 13.61
CA ALA A 106 11.17 6.82 12.67
C ALA A 106 10.47 5.48 12.44
N TYR A 107 10.35 5.09 11.18
CA TYR A 107 9.75 3.81 10.82
C TYR A 107 10.53 3.19 9.65
N ARG A 108 10.70 1.87 9.70
CA ARG A 108 11.17 1.10 8.56
C ARG A 108 10.08 1.10 7.50
N ALA A 109 10.45 1.47 6.28
CA ALA A 109 9.57 1.39 5.12
C ALA A 109 10.22 0.57 3.99
N LYS A 110 9.40 -0.07 3.18
CA LYS A 110 9.83 -0.82 1.99
C LYS A 110 9.07 -0.32 0.78
N ARG A 111 9.77 -0.10 -0.33
CA ARG A 111 9.11 0.15 -1.62
C ARG A 111 8.36 -1.11 -2.05
N ARG A 112 7.04 -1.02 -2.22
CA ARG A 112 6.15 -2.15 -2.55
C ARG A 112 5.18 -1.80 -3.66
N PRO A 113 4.77 -2.78 -4.48
CA PRO A 113 3.58 -2.62 -5.30
C PRO A 113 2.37 -2.46 -4.39
N CYS A 114 1.47 -1.53 -4.73
CA CYS A 114 0.25 -1.24 -4.02
C CYS A 114 -0.87 -0.97 -5.02
N ILE A 115 -2.11 -1.29 -4.64
CA ILE A 115 -3.31 -0.89 -5.37
C ILE A 115 -3.90 0.37 -4.76
N VAL A 116 -4.40 1.27 -5.60
CA VAL A 116 -5.12 2.49 -5.17
C VAL A 116 -6.55 2.12 -4.81
N ILE A 117 -6.99 2.50 -3.61
CA ILE A 117 -8.34 2.26 -3.10
C ILE A 117 -9.21 3.51 -3.22
N SER A 118 -8.62 4.67 -2.96
CA SER A 118 -9.28 5.96 -3.09
C SER A 118 -8.31 6.96 -3.70
N ASP A 119 -8.71 7.53 -4.81
CA ASP A 119 -8.03 8.59 -5.56
C ASP A 119 -8.78 9.94 -5.49
N GLU A 120 -10.00 9.96 -4.97
CA GLU A 120 -10.78 11.17 -4.71
C GLU A 120 -10.17 12.01 -3.59
N CYS A 121 -9.21 12.84 -3.97
CA CYS A 121 -8.44 13.69 -3.07
C CYS A 121 -8.56 15.15 -3.54
N PRO A 122 -9.72 15.80 -3.32
CA PRO A 122 -9.96 17.14 -3.83
C PRO A 122 -8.91 18.10 -3.26
N THR A 123 -8.37 18.96 -4.13
CA THR A 123 -7.52 20.05 -3.68
C THR A 123 -8.38 21.16 -3.10
N VAL A 124 -8.04 21.65 -1.92
CA VAL A 124 -8.68 22.83 -1.35
C VAL A 124 -8.30 24.06 -2.17
N ASP A 125 -9.24 24.98 -2.35
CA ASP A 125 -9.02 26.26 -3.03
C ASP A 125 -7.79 26.99 -2.45
N ARG A 126 -6.89 27.43 -3.34
CA ARG A 126 -5.67 28.15 -2.98
C ARG A 126 -5.95 29.50 -2.30
N GLY A 127 -7.06 30.15 -2.63
CA GLY A 127 -7.49 31.39 -1.97
C GLY A 127 -7.77 31.19 -0.48
N LEU A 128 -8.38 30.04 -0.13
CA LEU A 128 -8.73 29.69 1.25
C LEU A 128 -7.54 29.17 2.07
N THR A 129 -6.53 28.62 1.40
CA THR A 129 -5.34 28.05 2.06
C THR A 129 -4.19 29.04 2.22
N LYS A 130 -4.36 30.29 1.75
CA LYS A 130 -3.33 31.32 1.82
C LYS A 130 -2.95 31.62 3.27
N GLY A 131 -1.67 31.45 3.60
CA GLY A 131 -1.13 31.67 4.95
C GLY A 131 -1.20 30.45 5.88
N MET A 132 -1.78 29.34 5.42
CA MET A 132 -1.80 28.07 6.16
C MET A 132 -0.58 27.21 5.82
N PRO A 133 -0.09 26.36 6.75
CA PRO A 133 0.90 25.34 6.42
C PRO A 133 0.36 24.34 5.38
N ASN A 134 1.17 24.02 4.36
CA ASN A 134 0.78 23.07 3.30
C ASN A 134 0.32 21.71 3.84
N ALA A 135 0.91 21.24 4.94
CA ALA A 135 0.58 19.96 5.55
C ALA A 135 -0.89 19.84 5.99
N THR A 136 -1.56 20.97 6.28
CA THR A 136 -2.95 20.98 6.76
C THR A 136 -3.96 20.63 5.67
N THR A 137 -3.62 20.88 4.40
CA THR A 137 -4.54 20.69 3.26
C THR A 137 -3.95 19.82 2.16
N ALA A 138 -2.82 19.16 2.44
CA ALA A 138 -2.16 18.30 1.47
C ALA A 138 -3.02 17.05 1.20
N PRO A 139 -3.35 16.74 -0.07
CA PRO A 139 -4.17 15.58 -0.39
C PRO A 139 -3.41 14.27 -0.18
N THR A 140 -4.11 13.26 0.32
CA THR A 140 -3.62 11.88 0.48
C THR A 140 -4.54 10.90 -0.22
N MET A 141 -3.97 9.93 -0.94
CA MET A 141 -4.69 8.78 -1.49
C MET A 141 -4.61 7.59 -0.54
N LEU A 142 -5.58 6.68 -0.61
CA LEU A 142 -5.52 5.41 0.13
C LEU A 142 -4.97 4.30 -0.76
N VAL A 143 -4.06 3.51 -0.22
CA VAL A 143 -3.48 2.36 -0.93
C VAL A 143 -3.41 1.12 -0.03
N ALA A 144 -3.48 -0.06 -0.62
CA ALA A 144 -3.17 -1.33 0.05
C ALA A 144 -1.93 -2.00 -0.58
N PRO A 145 -0.97 -2.48 0.23
CA PRO A 145 0.27 -3.07 -0.25
C PRO A 145 0.17 -4.55 -0.61
N PHE A 146 0.93 -4.96 -1.62
CA PHE A 146 1.17 -6.36 -1.94
C PHE A 146 2.48 -6.87 -1.32
N TYR A 147 2.45 -8.15 -0.94
CA TYR A 147 3.57 -8.91 -0.39
C TYR A 147 3.84 -10.12 -1.29
N GLY A 148 5.09 -10.39 -1.66
CA GLY A 148 5.41 -11.60 -2.41
C GLY A 148 5.20 -12.85 -1.56
N ALA A 149 4.53 -13.86 -2.11
CA ALA A 149 4.21 -15.10 -1.41
C ALA A 149 5.29 -16.18 -1.59
N ASP A 150 6.07 -16.13 -2.67
CA ASP A 150 7.02 -17.18 -3.04
C ASP A 150 8.16 -17.39 -2.02
N LYS A 151 8.61 -18.64 -1.90
CA LYS A 151 9.83 -19.07 -1.21
C LYS A 151 10.95 -19.27 -2.24
N ASP A 152 11.77 -18.25 -2.46
CA ASP A 152 12.87 -18.29 -3.43
C ASP A 152 14.27 -18.36 -2.77
N GLY A 153 14.31 -18.70 -1.47
CA GLY A 153 15.53 -18.72 -0.65
C GLY A 153 16.00 -17.33 -0.18
N SER A 154 15.60 -16.25 -0.85
CA SER A 154 15.80 -14.87 -0.40
C SER A 154 14.66 -14.36 0.49
N ARG A 155 13.52 -15.06 0.45
CA ARG A 155 12.29 -14.75 1.18
C ARG A 155 11.83 -15.97 1.96
N ALA A 156 11.41 -15.75 3.20
CA ALA A 156 10.75 -16.78 4.01
C ALA A 156 9.40 -17.23 3.41
N GLY A 157 8.80 -16.41 2.53
CA GLY A 157 7.52 -16.66 1.89
C GLY A 157 6.36 -16.76 2.87
N PHE A 158 5.22 -17.21 2.38
CA PHE A 158 4.06 -17.57 3.20
C PHE A 158 3.98 -19.10 3.35
N ASN A 159 3.33 -19.58 4.40
CA ASN A 159 3.04 -21.02 4.51
C ASN A 159 2.07 -21.43 3.39
N ASP A 160 2.30 -22.57 2.74
CA ASP A 160 1.56 -22.92 1.52
C ASP A 160 0.07 -23.17 1.81
N GLY A 161 -0.24 -23.87 2.90
CA GLY A 161 -1.62 -24.05 3.35
C GLY A 161 -2.30 -22.74 3.76
N PHE A 162 -1.54 -21.74 4.21
CA PHE A 162 -2.09 -20.41 4.45
C PHE A 162 -2.35 -19.65 3.14
N VAL A 163 -1.48 -19.79 2.14
CA VAL A 163 -1.69 -19.24 0.80
C VAL A 163 -2.93 -19.84 0.15
N ASP A 164 -3.15 -21.14 0.30
CA ASP A 164 -4.35 -21.83 -0.21
C ASP A 164 -5.62 -21.24 0.39
N ARG A 165 -5.69 -21.10 1.71
CA ARG A 165 -6.86 -20.50 2.39
C ARG A 165 -7.10 -19.03 2.00
N ILE A 166 -6.03 -18.26 1.76
CA ILE A 166 -6.16 -16.90 1.20
C ILE A 166 -6.71 -16.96 -0.23
N ARG A 167 -6.21 -17.87 -1.06
CA ARG A 167 -6.66 -18.08 -2.43
C ARG A 167 -8.15 -18.41 -2.47
N HIS A 168 -8.62 -19.24 -1.54
CA HIS A 168 -10.04 -19.60 -1.33
C HIS A 168 -10.90 -18.50 -0.68
N CYS A 169 -10.34 -17.30 -0.47
CA CYS A 169 -11.07 -16.15 0.07
C CYS A 169 -11.67 -16.40 1.47
N GLU A 170 -10.94 -17.12 2.32
CA GLU A 170 -11.39 -17.38 3.70
C GLU A 170 -11.17 -16.19 4.64
N TYR A 171 -10.29 -15.25 4.28
CA TYR A 171 -9.88 -14.14 5.12
C TYR A 171 -10.16 -12.79 4.45
N PRO A 172 -10.93 -11.88 5.05
CA PRO A 172 -11.22 -10.58 4.45
C PRO A 172 -9.98 -9.70 4.26
N GLN A 173 -8.97 -9.87 5.11
CA GLN A 173 -7.80 -9.00 5.12
C GLN A 173 -6.76 -9.36 4.05
N PHE A 174 -6.91 -10.50 3.38
CA PHE A 174 -5.95 -11.02 2.42
C PHE A 174 -6.62 -11.30 1.08
N MET A 175 -5.94 -10.98 -0.02
CA MET A 175 -6.33 -11.42 -1.36
C MET A 175 -5.11 -11.95 -2.08
N TRP A 176 -5.24 -13.13 -2.69
CA TRP A 176 -4.22 -13.72 -3.54
C TRP A 176 -4.27 -13.12 -4.95
N ASP A 177 -3.12 -12.86 -5.57
CA ASP A 177 -3.04 -12.31 -6.94
C ASP A 177 -1.72 -12.66 -7.64
N GLN A 178 -1.71 -12.53 -8.96
CA GLN A 178 -0.54 -12.57 -9.83
C GLN A 178 -0.35 -11.20 -10.51
N LEU A 179 0.58 -10.41 -9.99
CA LEU A 179 0.70 -9.02 -10.38
C LEU A 179 1.28 -8.80 -11.79
N PRO A 180 0.88 -7.68 -12.42
CA PRO A 180 1.53 -6.86 -13.43
C PRO A 180 2.93 -7.07 -13.98
N LEU A 181 3.83 -7.54 -13.14
CA LEU A 181 5.10 -6.86 -12.95
C LEU A 181 6.27 -7.79 -13.32
N GLU A 182 7.17 -7.29 -14.14
CA GLU A 182 8.40 -8.00 -14.47
C GLU A 182 9.35 -8.07 -13.26
N GLY A 183 10.05 -9.20 -13.11
CA GLY A 183 11.02 -9.41 -12.03
C GLY A 183 10.44 -9.47 -10.62
N GLY A 184 9.11 -9.51 -10.50
CA GLY A 184 8.39 -9.69 -9.25
C GLY A 184 8.27 -11.16 -8.81
N PRO A 185 7.69 -11.41 -7.62
CA PRO A 185 7.23 -12.75 -7.28
C PRO A 185 6.17 -13.23 -8.28
N GLN A 186 6.08 -14.55 -8.47
CA GLN A 186 5.02 -15.21 -9.23
C GLN A 186 3.66 -14.97 -8.58
N THR A 187 3.61 -15.02 -7.26
CA THR A 187 2.38 -14.83 -6.49
C THR A 187 2.52 -13.74 -5.43
N SER A 188 1.44 -13.00 -5.23
CA SER A 188 1.38 -11.88 -4.29
C SER A 188 0.14 -11.98 -3.41
N ILE A 189 0.27 -11.48 -2.19
CA ILE A 189 -0.79 -11.35 -1.20
C ILE A 189 -1.01 -9.86 -0.97
N LEU A 190 -2.19 -9.37 -1.34
CA LEU A 190 -2.68 -8.05 -0.97
C LEU A 190 -3.03 -8.03 0.52
N ARG A 191 -2.72 -6.94 1.21
CA ARG A 191 -3.04 -6.71 2.62
C ARG A 191 -4.07 -5.60 2.78
N LEU A 192 -5.34 -5.96 2.78
CA LEU A 192 -6.45 -5.00 2.97
C LEU A 192 -6.57 -4.51 4.43
N ASP A 193 -5.96 -5.20 5.39
CA ASP A 193 -5.79 -4.68 6.75
C ASP A 193 -4.68 -3.62 6.87
N GLN A 194 -3.85 -3.45 5.83
CA GLN A 194 -2.75 -2.48 5.80
C GLN A 194 -3.03 -1.31 4.86
N ILE A 195 -4.31 -0.95 4.72
CA ILE A 195 -4.71 0.27 4.02
C ILE A 195 -4.11 1.47 4.75
N GLN A 196 -3.41 2.34 4.02
CA GLN A 196 -2.77 3.51 4.59
C GLN A 196 -2.81 4.71 3.64
N PRO A 197 -2.83 5.94 4.19
CA PRO A 197 -2.73 7.14 3.38
C PRO A 197 -1.31 7.34 2.86
N ILE A 198 -1.18 7.73 1.61
CA ILE A 198 0.07 8.16 0.97
C ILE A 198 -0.15 9.54 0.36
N GLY A 199 0.80 10.46 0.54
CA GLY A 199 0.72 11.79 -0.05
C GLY A 199 0.73 11.75 -1.59
N ARG A 200 0.06 12.70 -2.24
CA ARG A 200 0.01 12.77 -3.71
C ARG A 200 1.20 13.49 -4.37
N HIS A 201 2.27 13.75 -3.63
CA HIS A 201 3.48 14.29 -4.24
C HIS A 201 4.07 13.28 -5.23
N TYR A 202 4.58 13.72 -6.38
CA TYR A 202 5.12 12.83 -7.42
C TYR A 202 6.37 12.05 -6.98
N HIS A 203 6.96 12.40 -5.84
CA HIS A 203 8.04 11.62 -5.19
C HIS A 203 7.53 10.53 -4.25
N ALA A 204 6.25 10.54 -3.89
CA ALA A 204 5.67 9.57 -2.96
C ALA A 204 5.30 8.25 -3.63
N TYR A 205 5.08 8.25 -4.95
CA TYR A 205 4.67 7.07 -5.70
C TYR A 205 5.18 7.06 -7.15
N LYS A 206 5.10 5.89 -7.79
CA LYS A 206 5.36 5.67 -9.23
C LYS A 206 4.31 4.73 -9.79
N THR A 207 3.54 5.14 -10.80
CA THR A 207 2.54 4.26 -11.44
C THR A 207 3.22 3.14 -12.24
N CYS A 208 2.54 2.00 -12.34
CA CYS A 208 3.06 0.80 -13.00
C CYS A 208 2.54 0.62 -14.44
N GLY A 209 1.54 1.40 -14.88
CA GLY A 209 0.92 1.27 -16.20
C GLY A 209 -0.12 0.14 -16.28
N TRP A 210 -0.73 -0.19 -15.14
CA TRP A 210 -1.71 -1.27 -15.00
C TRP A 210 -2.81 -0.86 -14.03
N LYS A 211 -4.04 -1.30 -14.31
CA LYS A 211 -5.20 -1.13 -13.42
C LYS A 211 -6.11 -2.35 -13.49
N LEU A 212 -7.00 -2.49 -12.51
CA LEU A 212 -8.07 -3.49 -12.60
C LEU A 212 -9.02 -3.19 -13.77
N SER A 213 -9.60 -4.23 -14.36
CA SER A 213 -10.79 -4.06 -15.22
C SER A 213 -12.00 -3.63 -14.39
N ASP A 214 -13.07 -3.18 -15.05
CA ASP A 214 -14.29 -2.76 -14.35
C ASP A 214 -14.93 -3.92 -13.57
N ASP A 215 -14.95 -5.12 -14.14
CA ASP A 215 -15.46 -6.33 -13.46
C ASP A 215 -14.58 -6.71 -12.26
N ALA A 216 -13.25 -6.65 -12.41
CA ALA A 216 -12.33 -6.92 -11.31
C ALA A 216 -12.42 -5.87 -10.21
N LEU A 217 -12.68 -4.61 -10.59
CA LEU A 217 -12.88 -3.52 -9.64
C LEU A 217 -14.16 -3.73 -8.82
N ALA A 218 -15.24 -4.24 -9.42
CA ALA A 218 -16.46 -4.57 -8.68
C ALA A 218 -16.21 -5.67 -7.62
N VAL A 219 -15.51 -6.75 -7.97
CA VAL A 219 -15.11 -7.80 -7.00
C VAL A 219 -14.19 -7.23 -5.92
N PHE A 220 -13.25 -6.37 -6.31
CA PHE A 220 -12.35 -5.69 -5.37
C PHE A 220 -13.10 -4.80 -4.37
N ASP A 221 -14.17 -4.16 -4.81
CA ASP A 221 -15.01 -3.32 -3.96
C ASP A 221 -15.78 -4.13 -2.92
N ASP A 222 -16.27 -5.32 -3.30
CA ASP A 222 -16.90 -6.25 -2.36
C ASP A 222 -15.90 -6.78 -1.32
N LEU A 223 -14.64 -7.04 -1.73
CA LEU A 223 -13.56 -7.42 -0.81
C LEU A 223 -13.22 -6.28 0.17
N ILE A 224 -13.12 -5.04 -0.33
CA ILE A 224 -12.95 -3.87 0.54
C ILE A 224 -14.13 -3.75 1.50
N HIS A 225 -15.35 -3.93 1.01
CA HIS A 225 -16.53 -3.82 1.84
C HIS A 225 -16.48 -4.82 2.99
N TRP A 226 -16.17 -6.08 2.66
CA TRP A 226 -16.04 -7.13 3.65
C TRP A 226 -14.93 -6.84 4.69
N GLN A 227 -13.79 -6.31 4.26
CA GLN A 227 -12.72 -5.95 5.18
C GLN A 227 -13.07 -4.75 6.09
N ILE A 228 -13.73 -3.71 5.57
CA ILE A 228 -13.97 -2.48 6.33
C ILE A 228 -15.21 -2.59 7.22
N TRP A 229 -16.32 -3.08 6.68
CA TRP A 229 -17.62 -3.08 7.37
C TRP A 229 -18.05 -4.47 7.85
N GLY A 230 -17.36 -5.53 7.41
CA GLY A 230 -17.80 -6.90 7.67
C GLY A 230 -18.97 -7.29 6.77
N GLY A 231 -19.12 -8.60 6.55
CA GLY A 231 -20.09 -9.14 5.61
C GLY A 231 -19.79 -8.79 4.15
N VAL A 232 -20.18 -9.69 3.25
CA VAL A 232 -20.14 -9.43 1.82
C VAL A 232 -21.51 -8.88 1.42
N PRO A 233 -21.61 -7.87 0.52
CA PRO A 233 -22.90 -7.35 0.06
C PRO A 233 -23.84 -8.43 -0.47
N GLU A 234 -25.14 -8.29 -0.18
CA GLU A 234 -26.16 -9.20 -0.70
C GLU A 234 -26.19 -9.17 -2.23
N GLY A 235 -26.22 -10.35 -2.87
CA GLY A 235 -26.20 -10.47 -4.33
C GLY A 235 -24.81 -10.33 -4.98
N SER A 236 -23.75 -10.14 -4.19
CA SER A 236 -22.38 -10.22 -4.70
C SER A 236 -22.00 -11.65 -5.08
N ASP A 237 -21.37 -11.82 -6.25
CA ASP A 237 -20.80 -13.10 -6.69
C ASP A 237 -19.71 -13.62 -5.74
N LEU A 238 -19.11 -12.74 -4.92
CA LEU A 238 -18.17 -13.13 -3.87
C LEU A 238 -18.82 -13.99 -2.79
N VAL A 239 -20.13 -13.84 -2.53
CA VAL A 239 -20.87 -14.73 -1.62
C VAL A 239 -20.90 -16.15 -2.18
N ALA A 240 -21.35 -16.29 -3.43
CA ALA A 240 -21.46 -17.58 -4.10
C ALA A 240 -20.10 -18.27 -4.23
N PHE A 241 -19.05 -17.51 -4.56
CA PHE A 241 -17.69 -18.02 -4.60
C PHE A 241 -17.24 -18.59 -3.25
N ARG A 242 -17.45 -17.84 -2.15
CA ARG A 242 -17.05 -18.29 -0.81
C ARG A 242 -17.80 -19.53 -0.34
N GLU A 243 -19.10 -19.63 -0.65
CA GLU A 243 -19.91 -20.82 -0.37
C GLU A 243 -19.39 -22.05 -1.15
N LEU A 244 -19.05 -21.87 -2.43
CA LEU A 244 -18.46 -22.92 -3.26
C LEU A 244 -17.11 -23.39 -2.71
N MET A 245 -16.23 -22.46 -2.30
CA MET A 245 -14.94 -22.80 -1.71
C MET A 245 -15.09 -23.56 -0.40
N GLN A 246 -16.00 -23.12 0.49
CA GLN A 246 -16.30 -23.82 1.74
C GLN A 246 -16.86 -25.23 1.49
N ALA A 247 -17.72 -25.40 0.50
CA ALA A 247 -18.28 -26.72 0.18
C ALA A 247 -17.24 -27.68 -0.45
N THR A 248 -16.23 -27.13 -1.12
CA THR A 248 -15.22 -27.92 -1.86
C THR A 248 -14.00 -28.26 -1.00
N PHE A 249 -13.56 -27.34 -0.14
CA PHE A 249 -12.30 -27.44 0.61
C PHE A 249 -12.44 -27.36 2.13
N GLY A 250 -13.64 -27.04 2.63
CA GLY A 250 -13.91 -26.80 4.06
C GLY A 250 -14.42 -27.99 4.86
#